data_AF-A0A7V8BDH4-F1
#
_entry.id   AF-A0A7V8BDH4-F1
#
_cell.length_a   1.000
_cell.length_b   1.000
_cell.length_c   1.000
_cell.angle_alpha   90.00
_cell.angle_beta   90.00
_cell.angle_gamma   90.00
#
_symmetry.space_group_name_H-M   'P 1'
#
loop_
_entity.id
_entity.type
_entity.pdbx_description
1 polymer ?
#
loop_
_entity_poly.entity_id
_entity_poly.type
_entity_poly.pdbx_seq_one_letter_code
_entity_poly.pdbx_strand_id
1 'polypeptide(L)'
;DAVVVVEAPEKSGALLTADFGLDLGREIYAVPGSIEDGRNRGAHRLIQEGAKLLSEGREILVDLGLAQPRKAEENSAAAGKGPRVPPPDPAPGPLRGSERKLLEIIAFEPSHIDKITDLSHLPNPQVAGLLMQLCLKGLVEELPGSYFQLRALGRDLLSKPES
;
A
#
# COMPACT_ATOMS: atom_id res chain seq x y z
N ASP A 1 -7.66 -21.84 7.14
CA ASP A 1 -7.36 -21.52 5.72
C ASP A 1 -8.43 -20.61 5.16
N ALA A 2 -8.05 -19.75 4.22
CA ALA A 2 -8.94 -18.79 3.57
C ALA A 2 -8.57 -18.64 2.09
N VAL A 3 -9.51 -18.17 1.28
CA VAL A 3 -9.29 -17.81 -0.12
C VAL A 3 -9.43 -16.30 -0.27
N VAL A 4 -8.47 -15.67 -0.94
CA VAL A 4 -8.51 -14.23 -1.22
C VAL A 4 -8.58 -14.01 -2.72
N VAL A 5 -9.61 -13.29 -3.17
CA VAL A 5 -9.81 -12.89 -4.56
C VAL A 5 -9.48 -11.41 -4.69
N VAL A 6 -8.46 -11.07 -5.47
CA VAL A 6 -8.00 -9.68 -5.61
C VAL A 6 -8.62 -9.01 -6.83
N GLU A 7 -8.40 -9.57 -8.02
CA GLU A 7 -8.90 -9.04 -9.28
C GLU A 7 -9.52 -10.19 -10.08
N ALA A 8 -10.83 -10.14 -10.27
CA ALA A 8 -11.58 -11.18 -10.95
C ALA A 8 -12.69 -10.57 -11.82
N PRO A 9 -12.59 -10.65 -13.17
CA PRO A 9 -13.73 -10.36 -14.03
C PRO A 9 -14.82 -11.42 -13.87
N GLU A 10 -16.04 -11.15 -14.37
CA GLU A 10 -17.22 -12.04 -14.21
C GLU A 10 -17.03 -13.49 -14.68
N LYS A 11 -16.10 -13.73 -15.61
CA LYS A 11 -15.81 -15.07 -16.15
C LYS A 11 -14.41 -15.57 -15.76
N SER A 12 -13.90 -15.12 -14.62
CA SER A 12 -12.59 -15.52 -14.11
C SER A 12 -12.62 -16.94 -13.52
N GLY A 13 -11.60 -17.75 -13.80
CA GLY A 13 -11.39 -19.03 -13.12
C GLY A 13 -11.15 -18.89 -11.61
N ALA A 14 -10.77 -17.70 -11.15
CA ALA A 14 -10.64 -17.40 -9.72
C ALA A 14 -11.99 -17.51 -8.97
N LEU A 15 -13.11 -17.24 -9.65
CA LEU A 15 -14.45 -17.39 -9.06
C LEU A 15 -14.76 -18.86 -8.78
N LEU A 16 -14.37 -19.77 -9.67
CA LEU A 16 -14.51 -21.20 -9.44
C LEU A 16 -13.68 -21.68 -8.24
N THR A 17 -12.49 -21.08 -8.04
CA THR A 17 -11.68 -21.36 -6.83
C THR A 17 -12.34 -20.82 -5.56
N ALA A 18 -13.03 -19.68 -5.64
CA ALA A 18 -13.81 -19.16 -4.53
C ALA A 18 -15.00 -20.09 -4.20
N ASP A 19 -15.72 -20.57 -5.21
CA ASP A 19 -16.81 -21.55 -5.04
C ASP A 19 -16.32 -22.83 -4.36
N PHE A 20 -15.21 -23.41 -4.85
CA PHE A 20 -14.59 -24.56 -4.19
C PHE A 20 -14.11 -24.26 -2.76
N GLY A 21 -13.68 -23.02 -2.49
CA GLY A 21 -13.36 -22.57 -1.14
C GLY A 21 -14.58 -22.64 -0.21
N LEU A 22 -15.73 -22.15 -0.68
CA LEU A 22 -17.00 -22.21 0.06
C LEU A 22 -17.44 -23.65 0.31
N ASP A 23 -17.35 -24.51 -0.72
CA ASP A 23 -17.69 -25.94 -0.60
C ASP A 23 -16.84 -26.66 0.47
N LEU A 24 -15.60 -26.21 0.65
CA LEU A 24 -14.68 -26.70 1.68
C LEU A 24 -14.84 -26.01 3.04
N GLY A 25 -15.85 -25.15 3.21
CA GLY A 25 -16.09 -24.39 4.43
C GLY A 25 -14.99 -23.36 4.74
N ARG A 26 -14.31 -22.84 3.71
CA ARG A 26 -13.28 -21.80 3.88
C ARG A 26 -13.90 -20.42 3.76
N GLU A 27 -13.38 -19.51 4.57
CA GLU A 27 -13.73 -18.09 4.46
C GLU A 27 -13.22 -17.52 3.12
N ILE A 28 -14.10 -16.79 2.44
CA ILE A 28 -13.80 -16.10 1.20
C ILE A 28 -13.66 -14.61 1.47
N TYR A 29 -12.54 -14.07 1.02
CA TYR A 29 -12.27 -12.65 1.05
C TYR A 29 -12.20 -12.11 -0.38
N ALA A 30 -12.68 -10.89 -0.56
CA ALA A 30 -12.58 -10.19 -1.83
C ALA A 30 -12.07 -8.77 -1.62
N VAL A 31 -11.08 -8.38 -2.42
CA VAL A 31 -10.50 -7.04 -2.41
C VAL A 31 -11.31 -6.15 -3.35
N PRO A 32 -11.83 -5.00 -2.88
CA PRO A 32 -12.51 -4.07 -3.76
C PRO A 32 -11.50 -3.37 -4.70
N GLY A 33 -11.88 -3.16 -5.95
CA GLY A 33 -11.10 -2.38 -6.92
C GLY A 33 -11.95 -1.49 -7.83
N SER A 34 -11.33 -0.86 -8.83
CA SER A 34 -12.00 0.03 -9.80
C SER A 34 -13.18 -0.65 -10.51
N ILE A 35 -14.24 0.13 -10.73
CA ILE A 35 -15.46 -0.28 -11.48
C ILE A 35 -15.35 -0.03 -12.99
N GLU A 36 -14.32 0.70 -13.45
CA GLU A 36 -14.26 1.25 -14.81
C GLU A 36 -13.98 0.18 -15.87
N ASP A 37 -13.00 -0.70 -15.63
CA ASP A 37 -12.53 -1.66 -16.64
C ASP A 37 -13.18 -3.05 -16.53
N GLY A 38 -14.14 -3.22 -15.62
CA GLY A 38 -14.84 -4.50 -15.39
C GLY A 38 -13.99 -5.63 -14.79
N ARG A 39 -12.68 -5.42 -14.57
CA ARG A 39 -11.75 -6.41 -14.02
C ARG A 39 -12.04 -6.84 -12.59
N ASN A 40 -12.83 -6.05 -11.85
CA ASN A 40 -13.22 -6.33 -10.47
C ASN A 40 -14.68 -6.77 -10.32
N ARG A 41 -15.44 -6.92 -11.41
CA ARG A 41 -16.88 -7.25 -11.33
C ARG A 41 -17.16 -8.56 -10.59
N GLY A 42 -16.33 -9.58 -10.79
CA GLY A 42 -16.42 -10.85 -10.08
C GLY A 42 -16.07 -10.71 -8.60
N ALA A 43 -15.02 -9.94 -8.26
CA ALA A 43 -14.69 -9.65 -6.86
C ALA A 43 -15.82 -8.88 -6.15
N HIS A 44 -16.40 -7.86 -6.80
CA HIS A 44 -17.55 -7.12 -6.27
C HIS A 44 -18.78 -8.01 -6.10
N ARG A 45 -19.03 -8.92 -7.04
CA ARG A 45 -20.12 -9.90 -6.93
C ARG A 45 -19.93 -10.84 -5.73
N LEU A 46 -18.71 -11.33 -5.50
CA LEU A 46 -18.41 -12.15 -4.32
C LEU A 46 -18.73 -11.40 -3.02
N ILE A 47 -18.36 -10.11 -2.93
CA ILE A 47 -18.69 -9.27 -1.77
C ILE A 47 -20.22 -9.17 -1.58
N GLN A 48 -20.97 -8.99 -2.67
CA GLN A 48 -22.44 -8.96 -2.63
C GLN A 48 -23.06 -10.30 -2.23
N GLU A 49 -22.42 -11.42 -2.58
CA GLU A 49 -22.84 -12.78 -2.24
C GLU A 49 -22.41 -13.20 -0.82
N GLY A 50 -21.70 -12.34 -0.09
CA GLY A 50 -21.36 -12.52 1.32
C GLY A 50 -19.88 -12.81 1.61
N ALA A 51 -19.01 -12.77 0.60
CA ALA A 51 -17.57 -12.78 0.85
C ALA A 51 -17.17 -11.56 1.70
N LYS A 52 -16.23 -11.76 2.63
CA LYS A 52 -15.76 -10.69 3.49
C LYS A 52 -14.92 -9.70 2.68
N LEU A 53 -15.26 -8.42 2.77
CA LEU A 53 -14.44 -7.38 2.16
C LEU A 53 -13.09 -7.33 2.88
N LEU A 54 -12.01 -7.28 2.10
CA LEU A 54 -10.64 -7.14 2.59
C LEU A 54 -10.05 -5.81 2.11
N SER A 55 -9.89 -4.86 3.03
CA SER A 55 -9.25 -3.56 2.76
C SER A 55 -7.75 -3.58 3.03
N GLU A 56 -7.31 -4.42 3.97
CA GLU A 56 -5.92 -4.50 4.39
C GLU A 56 -5.49 -5.95 4.65
N GLY A 57 -4.27 -6.31 4.25
CA GLY A 57 -3.71 -7.64 4.51
C GLY A 57 -3.56 -7.99 6.00
N ARG A 58 -3.67 -7.01 6.91
CA ARG A 58 -3.65 -7.26 8.36
C ARG A 58 -4.96 -7.91 8.84
N GLU A 59 -6.08 -7.60 8.22
CA GLU A 59 -7.41 -8.07 8.61
C GLU A 59 -7.48 -9.60 8.56
N ILE A 60 -7.01 -10.21 7.46
CA ILE A 60 -6.96 -11.68 7.32
C ILE A 60 -6.04 -12.35 8.33
N LEU A 61 -4.93 -11.70 8.71
CA LEU A 61 -4.03 -12.25 9.74
C LEU A 61 -4.70 -12.24 11.13
N VAL A 62 -5.48 -11.21 11.44
CA VAL A 62 -6.26 -11.13 12.67
C VAL A 62 -7.36 -12.19 12.67
N ASP A 63 -8.09 -12.32 11.57
CA ASP A 63 -9.19 -13.30 11.44
C ASP A 63 -8.70 -14.75 11.54
N LEU A 64 -7.51 -15.05 10.99
CA LEU A 64 -6.89 -16.37 11.09
C LEU A 64 -6.19 -16.62 12.44
N GLY A 65 -6.19 -15.65 13.37
CA GLY A 65 -5.47 -15.75 14.64
C GLY A 65 -3.95 -15.77 14.50
N LEU A 66 -3.42 -15.34 13.35
CA LEU A 66 -1.99 -15.31 13.03
C LEU A 66 -1.33 -13.98 13.42
N ALA A 67 -2.14 -12.94 13.68
CA ALA A 67 -1.66 -11.68 14.22
C ALA A 67 -1.50 -11.78 15.75
N GLN A 68 -0.26 -11.87 16.22
CA GLN A 68 0.01 -11.59 17.63
C GLN A 68 -0.32 -10.11 17.91
N PRO A 69 -0.85 -9.77 19.10
CA PRO A 69 -0.82 -8.39 19.55
C PRO A 69 0.64 -7.97 19.50
N ARG A 70 0.97 -6.97 18.67
CA ARG A 70 2.24 -6.28 18.85
C ARG A 70 2.14 -5.73 20.27
N LYS A 71 2.90 -6.32 21.20
CA LYS A 71 3.29 -5.57 22.39
C LYS A 71 3.83 -4.26 21.82
N ALA A 72 3.12 -3.18 22.12
CA ALA A 72 3.63 -1.85 21.89
C ALA A 72 5.08 -1.87 22.36
N GLU A 73 6.00 -1.51 21.49
CA GLU A 73 7.40 -1.33 21.84
C GLU A 73 7.52 -0.06 22.70
N GLU A 74 6.94 -0.13 23.88
CA GLU A 74 7.29 0.63 25.05
C GLU A 74 8.21 -0.27 25.87
N ASN A 75 9.51 -0.14 25.65
CA ASN A 75 10.49 0.15 26.70
C ASN A 75 11.93 -0.04 26.22
N SER A 76 12.71 1.00 26.51
CA SER A 76 14.14 1.14 26.30
C SER A 76 14.99 0.07 27.00
N ALA A 77 16.22 -0.05 26.49
CA ALA A 77 17.46 -0.38 27.20
C ALA A 77 17.61 -1.78 27.83
N ALA A 78 18.41 -2.65 27.19
CA ALA A 78 19.74 -3.06 27.69
C ALA A 78 20.29 -4.30 26.95
N ALA A 79 21.55 -4.19 26.53
CA ALA A 79 22.58 -5.23 26.42
C ALA A 79 22.33 -6.52 25.61
N GLY A 80 22.98 -6.61 24.44
CA GLY A 80 23.28 -7.89 23.77
C GLY A 80 23.92 -7.70 22.40
N LYS A 81 25.18 -8.11 22.23
CA LYS A 81 26.00 -7.93 21.02
C LYS A 81 25.39 -8.65 19.80
N GLY A 82 25.13 -7.91 18.72
CA GLY A 82 24.75 -8.41 17.40
C GLY A 82 25.00 -7.34 16.32
N PRO A 83 25.09 -7.69 15.02
CA PRO A 83 25.64 -6.82 13.98
C PRO A 83 24.97 -5.44 13.95
N ARG A 84 25.80 -4.41 14.06
CA ARG A 84 25.40 -3.00 14.13
C ARG A 84 24.75 -2.60 12.80
N VAL A 85 23.41 -2.62 12.76
CA VAL A 85 22.65 -1.85 11.76
C VAL A 85 23.04 -0.39 11.98
N PRO A 86 23.45 0.37 10.94
CA PRO A 86 23.73 1.79 11.10
C PRO A 86 22.48 2.49 11.68
N PRO A 87 22.65 3.53 12.52
CA PRO A 87 21.53 4.24 13.10
C PRO A 87 20.57 4.74 12.00
N PRO A 88 19.26 4.75 12.25
CA PRO A 88 18.31 5.36 11.31
C PRO A 88 18.73 6.81 11.09
N ASP A 89 18.80 7.20 9.82
CA ASP A 89 18.97 8.59 9.42
C ASP A 89 17.96 9.49 10.16
N PRO A 90 18.31 10.74 10.47
CA PRO A 90 17.45 11.65 11.20
C PRO A 90 16.06 11.67 10.57
N ALA A 91 15.04 11.47 11.41
CA ALA A 91 13.65 11.45 11.00
C ALA A 91 13.37 12.62 10.05
N PRO A 92 12.76 12.37 8.86
CA PRO A 92 12.45 13.46 7.94
C PRO A 92 11.57 14.47 8.68
N GLY A 93 11.97 15.74 8.63
CA GLY A 93 11.20 16.85 9.22
C GLY A 93 9.78 16.94 8.63
N PRO A 94 8.92 17.80 9.18
CA PRO A 94 7.53 17.94 8.73
C PRO A 94 7.46 18.15 7.20
N LEU A 95 6.55 17.42 6.56
CA LEU A 95 6.34 17.48 5.11
C LEU A 95 5.97 18.90 4.70
N ARG A 96 6.64 19.44 3.66
CA ARG A 96 6.20 20.69 3.04
C ARG A 96 4.99 20.40 2.14
N GLY A 97 4.07 21.36 1.99
CA GLY A 97 2.83 21.15 1.22
C GLY A 97 3.04 20.61 -0.20
N SER A 98 4.12 21.01 -0.87
CA SER A 98 4.50 20.48 -2.20
C SER A 98 4.98 19.02 -2.16
N GLU A 99 5.66 18.60 -1.10
CA GLU A 99 6.11 17.21 -0.92
C GLU A 99 4.92 16.29 -0.69
N ARG A 100 3.99 16.70 0.18
CA ARG A 100 2.76 15.94 0.45
C ARG A 100 1.93 15.74 -0.81
N LYS A 101 1.75 16.79 -1.62
CA LYS A 101 1.02 16.72 -2.89
C LYS A 101 1.63 15.71 -3.87
N LEU A 102 2.96 15.65 -3.98
CA LEU A 102 3.63 14.65 -4.81
C LEU A 102 3.45 13.23 -4.27
N LEU A 103 3.56 13.05 -2.95
CA LEU A 103 3.34 11.76 -2.30
C LEU A 103 1.89 11.27 -2.51
N GLU A 104 0.89 12.16 -2.44
CA GLU A 104 -0.51 11.84 -2.71
C GLU A 104 -0.74 11.35 -4.14
N ILE A 105 -0.10 11.97 -5.14
CA ILE A 105 -0.18 11.54 -6.54
C ILE A 105 0.41 10.13 -6.72
N ILE A 106 1.51 9.82 -6.02
CA ILE A 106 2.24 8.55 -6.13
C ILE A 106 1.66 7.46 -5.18
N ALA A 107 0.72 7.82 -4.31
CA ALA A 107 0.25 6.95 -3.23
C ALA A 107 -0.45 5.67 -3.73
N PHE A 108 -1.12 5.76 -4.87
CA PHE A 108 -1.96 4.69 -5.39
C PHE A 108 -1.20 3.74 -6.33
N GLU A 109 -0.38 4.28 -7.23
CA GLU A 109 0.33 3.49 -8.24
C GLU A 109 1.67 4.13 -8.64
N PRO A 110 2.63 3.32 -9.14
CA PRO A 110 3.83 3.86 -9.77
C PRO A 110 3.48 4.86 -10.89
N SER A 111 4.02 6.06 -10.81
CA SER A 111 3.65 7.16 -11.71
C SER A 111 4.85 7.74 -12.43
N HIS A 112 4.70 8.00 -13.73
CA HIS A 112 5.73 8.63 -14.55
C HIS A 112 5.92 10.11 -14.18
N ILE A 113 7.14 10.64 -14.31
CA ILE A 113 7.45 12.05 -13.99
C ILE A 113 6.55 13.06 -14.72
N ASP A 114 6.19 12.80 -15.98
CA ASP A 114 5.29 13.68 -16.74
C ASP A 114 3.89 13.73 -16.11
N LYS A 115 3.32 12.56 -15.76
CA LYS A 115 2.02 12.46 -15.06
C LYS A 115 2.06 13.18 -13.72
N ILE A 116 3.15 13.03 -12.97
CA ILE A 116 3.34 13.72 -11.68
C ILE A 116 3.41 15.24 -11.89
N THR A 117 4.08 15.69 -12.95
CA THR A 117 4.19 17.11 -13.30
C THR A 117 2.83 17.70 -13.66
N ASP A 118 2.07 17.01 -14.52
CA ASP A 118 0.74 17.45 -14.95
C ASP A 118 -0.23 17.59 -13.77
N LEU A 119 -0.27 16.60 -12.88
CA LEU A 119 -1.20 16.56 -11.74
C LEU A 119 -0.76 17.47 -10.58
N SER A 120 0.55 17.69 -10.41
CA SER A 120 1.05 18.57 -9.35
C SER A 120 0.88 20.05 -9.69
N HIS A 121 0.73 20.39 -10.98
CA HIS A 121 0.75 21.76 -11.50
C HIS A 121 2.02 22.53 -11.11
N LEU A 122 3.13 21.82 -10.90
CA LEU A 122 4.43 22.39 -10.62
C LEU A 122 5.30 22.34 -11.89
N PRO A 123 6.23 23.29 -12.09
CA PRO A 123 7.21 23.20 -13.16
C PRO A 123 8.04 21.92 -13.08
N ASN A 124 8.30 21.27 -14.22
CA ASN A 124 9.09 20.03 -14.28
C ASN A 124 10.44 20.09 -13.49
N PRO A 125 11.24 21.18 -13.57
CA PRO A 125 12.47 21.26 -12.77
C PRO A 125 12.23 21.22 -11.25
N GLN A 126 11.10 21.76 -10.79
CA GLN A 126 10.70 21.74 -9.39
C GLN A 126 10.25 20.33 -8.97
N VAL A 127 9.50 19.63 -9.82
CA VAL A 127 9.06 18.25 -9.59
C VAL A 127 10.26 17.32 -9.50
N ALA A 128 11.19 17.38 -10.46
CA ALA A 128 12.41 16.59 -10.46
C ALA A 128 13.25 16.81 -9.18
N GLY A 129 13.39 18.06 -8.75
CA GLY A 129 14.09 18.39 -7.51
C GLY A 129 13.41 17.83 -6.25
N LEU A 130 12.08 17.92 -6.18
CA LEU A 130 11.31 17.36 -5.07
C LEU A 130 11.36 15.84 -5.05
N LEU A 131 11.20 15.17 -6.19
CA LEU A 131 11.31 13.72 -6.30
C LEU A 131 12.69 13.22 -5.86
N MET A 132 13.76 13.91 -6.27
CA MET A 132 15.11 13.61 -5.81
C MET A 132 15.23 13.73 -4.29
N GLN A 133 14.69 14.79 -3.69
CA GLN A 133 14.67 14.95 -2.23
C GLN A 133 13.87 13.85 -1.52
N LEU A 134 12.73 13.43 -2.08
CA LEU A 134 11.90 12.36 -1.54
C LEU A 134 12.58 10.99 -1.65
N CYS A 135 13.33 10.73 -2.73
CA CYS A 135 14.18 9.55 -2.88
C CYS A 135 15.30 9.52 -1.83
N LEU A 136 15.98 10.65 -1.60
CA LEU A 136 17.01 10.79 -0.57
C LEU A 136 16.45 10.59 0.84
N LYS A 137 15.22 11.05 1.10
CA LYS A 137 14.50 10.81 2.36
C LYS A 137 13.96 9.38 2.49
N GLY A 138 14.11 8.54 1.47
CA GLY A 138 13.60 7.17 1.45
C GLY A 138 12.07 7.06 1.42
N LEU A 139 11.37 8.12 0.99
CA LEU A 139 9.89 8.17 0.92
C LEU A 139 9.37 7.61 -0.40
N VAL A 140 10.13 7.81 -1.46
CA VAL A 140 9.83 7.40 -2.83
C VAL A 140 11.02 6.62 -3.39
N GLU A 141 10.77 5.73 -4.33
CA GLU A 141 11.77 4.97 -5.07
C GLU A 141 11.59 5.21 -6.57
N GLU A 142 12.71 5.38 -7.28
CA GLU A 142 12.73 5.51 -8.74
C GLU A 142 12.84 4.12 -9.39
N LEU A 143 11.96 3.87 -10.35
CA LEU A 143 11.88 2.66 -11.17
C LEU A 143 12.39 2.96 -12.59
N PRO A 144 12.76 1.92 -13.37
CA PRO A 144 13.19 2.10 -14.75
C PRO A 144 12.18 2.90 -15.58
N GLY A 145 12.69 3.79 -16.44
CA GLY A 145 11.87 4.62 -17.30
C GLY A 145 11.20 5.82 -16.60
N SER A 146 11.83 6.38 -15.56
CA SER A 146 11.36 7.59 -14.87
C SER A 146 9.98 7.45 -14.21
N TYR A 147 9.69 6.25 -13.73
CA TYR A 147 8.55 5.96 -12.87
C TYR A 147 8.95 6.09 -11.40
N PHE A 148 8.03 6.55 -10.56
CA PHE A 148 8.25 6.71 -9.13
C PHE A 148 7.17 5.98 -8.34
N GLN A 149 7.57 5.30 -7.26
CA GLN A 149 6.66 4.55 -6.38
C GLN A 149 6.87 4.91 -4.91
N LEU A 150 5.79 4.89 -4.14
CA LEU A 150 5.80 5.17 -2.70
C LEU A 150 6.36 4.00 -1.87
N ARG A 151 7.36 4.27 -1.03
CA ARG A 151 7.93 3.30 -0.07
C ARG A 151 7.10 3.25 1.22
N ALA A 152 7.35 2.25 2.05
CA ALA A 152 6.64 2.06 3.33
C ALA A 152 6.68 3.32 4.22
N LEU A 153 7.87 3.95 4.33
CA LEU A 153 8.05 5.17 5.13
C LEU A 153 7.26 6.37 4.58
N GLY A 154 7.07 6.44 3.26
CA GLY A 154 6.21 7.43 2.62
C GLY A 154 4.72 7.25 2.94
N ARG A 155 4.24 6.00 2.98
CA ARG A 155 2.85 5.67 3.36
C ARG A 155 2.55 6.05 4.80
N ASP A 156 3.48 5.75 5.70
CA ASP A 156 3.35 6.04 7.13
C ASP A 156 3.31 7.55 7.44
N LEU A 157 3.92 8.38 6.60
CA LEU A 157 3.86 9.84 6.74
C LEU A 157 2.58 10.43 6.14
N LEU A 158 2.08 9.88 5.03
CA LEU A 158 0.81 10.31 4.43
C LEU A 158 -0.40 10.01 5.35
N SER A 159 -0.33 8.96 6.15
CA SER A 159 -1.42 8.59 7.08
C SER A 159 -1.51 9.50 8.31
N LYS A 160 -0.47 10.31 8.60
CA LYS A 160 -0.50 11.28 9.70
C LYS A 160 -1.13 12.61 9.25
N PRO A 161 -2.13 13.14 9.99
CA PRO A 161 -2.71 14.45 9.70
C PRO A 161 -1.66 15.56 9.90
N GLU A 162 -1.75 16.63 9.10
CA GLU A 162 -0.93 17.83 9.30
C GLU A 162 -1.20 18.42 10.70
N SER A 163 -0.16 18.58 11.52
CA SER A 163 -0.22 19.38 12.77
C SER A 163 -0.07 20.85 12.47
#